data_AF-A0AAD7Q5S0-F1
#
_entry.id   AF-A0AAD7Q5S0-F1
#
_cell.length_a   1.000
_cell.length_b   1.000
_cell.length_c   1.000
_cell.angle_alpha   90.00
_cell.angle_beta   90.00
_cell.angle_gamma   90.00
#
_symmetry.space_group_name_H-M   'P 1'
#
loop_
_entity.id
_entity.type
_entity.pdbx_description
1 polymer ?
#
loop_
_entity_poly.entity_id
_entity_poly.type
_entity_poly.pdbx_seq_one_letter_code
_entity_poly.pdbx_strand_id
1 'polypeptide(L)'
;MLSLPYEETVEWSGEVFEKMKNLRLLVIENANFSKGPKHLQSSLRVLGWKNYPSQSLPTDFDPTKLVILNLPHSSDFTLNVAVIKTLESLRLALLYPEGYSRGAST
;
A
#
# COMPACT_ATOMS: atom_id res chain seq x y z
N MET A 1 28.52 -8.99 -21.36
CA MET A 1 27.64 -8.52 -20.27
C MET A 1 26.78 -7.41 -20.86
N LEU A 2 25.49 -7.67 -21.08
CA LEU A 2 24.57 -6.66 -21.62
C LEU A 2 24.11 -5.79 -20.44
N SER A 3 24.62 -4.56 -20.36
CA SER A 3 24.04 -3.57 -19.48
C SER A 3 22.64 -3.26 -20.00
N LEU A 4 21.61 -3.59 -19.22
CA LEU A 4 20.27 -3.08 -19.44
C LEU A 4 20.37 -1.54 -19.51
N PRO A 5 19.63 -0.86 -20.42
CA PRO A 5 19.53 0.58 -20.35
C PRO A 5 19.06 0.92 -18.94
N TYR A 6 19.83 1.77 -18.25
CA TYR A 6 19.55 2.26 -16.90
C TYR A 6 18.03 2.53 -16.78
N GLU A 7 17.33 1.75 -15.96
CA GLU A 7 15.91 2.04 -15.72
C GLU A 7 15.86 3.46 -15.14
N GLU A 8 15.33 4.39 -15.92
CA GLU A 8 15.39 5.80 -15.58
C GLU A 8 14.63 6.03 -14.28
N THR A 9 15.37 6.40 -13.24
CA THR A 9 14.80 6.65 -11.92
C THR A 9 14.07 7.98 -11.94
N VAL A 10 12.80 7.96 -11.56
CA VAL A 10 11.97 9.15 -11.40
C VAL A 10 12.34 9.85 -10.10
N GLU A 11 13.04 10.96 -10.24
CA GLU A 11 13.27 11.91 -9.15
C GLU A 11 11.99 12.69 -8.87
N TRP A 12 11.51 12.62 -7.62
CA TRP A 12 10.29 13.29 -7.20
C TRP A 12 10.38 13.71 -5.73
N SER A 13 9.31 14.26 -5.13
CA SER A 13 9.31 14.67 -3.71
C SER A 13 8.72 13.64 -2.75
N GLY A 14 7.89 12.71 -3.25
CA GLY A 14 7.09 11.79 -2.42
C GLY A 14 5.82 12.41 -1.81
N GLU A 15 5.55 13.69 -2.08
CA GLU A 15 4.46 14.45 -1.43
C GLU A 15 3.19 14.56 -2.29
N VAL A 16 3.27 14.15 -3.56
CA VAL A 16 2.20 14.37 -4.54
C VAL A 16 0.88 13.72 -4.12
N PHE A 17 0.94 12.53 -3.51
CA PHE A 17 -0.26 11.79 -3.10
C PHE A 17 -0.98 12.38 -1.90
N GLU A 18 -0.34 13.25 -1.12
CA GLU A 18 -1.00 13.98 -0.04
C GLU A 18 -2.07 14.95 -0.57
N LYS A 19 -1.87 15.49 -1.77
CA LYS A 19 -2.77 16.49 -2.38
C LYS A 19 -3.93 15.85 -3.14
N MET A 20 -3.83 14.56 -3.48
CA MET A 20 -4.83 13.82 -4.26
C MET A 20 -6.00 13.36 -3.39
N LYS A 21 -6.83 14.31 -2.94
CA LYS A 21 -8.01 14.00 -2.12
C LYS A 21 -8.88 12.94 -2.79
N ASN A 22 -9.36 11.97 -2.01
CA ASN A 22 -10.17 10.84 -2.48
C ASN A 22 -9.45 9.82 -3.37
N LEU A 23 -8.11 9.79 -3.38
CA LEU A 23 -7.38 8.71 -4.04
C LEU A 23 -7.80 7.35 -3.44
N ARG A 24 -8.38 6.48 -4.28
CA ARG A 24 -8.85 5.13 -3.88
C ARG A 24 -8.04 4.01 -4.52
N LEU A 25 -7.43 4.26 -5.67
CA LEU A 25 -6.66 3.30 -6.46
C LEU A 25 -5.34 3.97 -6.83
N LEU A 26 -4.23 3.35 -6.47
CA LEU A 26 -2.90 3.72 -6.92
C LEU A 26 -2.23 2.48 -7.51
N VAL A 27 -1.92 2.52 -8.81
CA VAL A 27 -1.23 1.45 -9.53
C VAL A 27 -0.04 2.03 -10.28
N ILE A 28 1.15 1.52 -9.98
CA ILE A 28 2.42 1.93 -10.58
C ILE A 28 3.18 0.67 -11.01
N GLU A 29 3.35 0.48 -12.31
CA GLU A 29 3.94 -0.75 -12.87
C GLU A 29 5.26 -0.52 -13.62
N ASN A 30 5.42 0.64 -14.26
CA ASN A 30 6.54 0.90 -15.18
C ASN A 30 7.32 2.16 -14.78
N ALA A 31 7.44 2.42 -13.48
CA ALA A 31 8.20 3.57 -12.98
C ALA A 31 8.97 3.19 -11.72
N ASN A 32 10.27 3.47 -11.74
CA ASN A 32 11.14 3.33 -10.58
C ASN A 32 11.32 4.69 -9.93
N PHE A 33 10.87 4.85 -8.69
CA PHE A 33 10.98 6.12 -7.99
C PHE A 33 12.21 6.12 -7.09
N SER A 34 12.93 7.24 -7.00
CA SER A 34 14.13 7.34 -6.16
C SER A 34 13.86 7.19 -4.66
N LYS A 35 12.60 7.40 -4.25
CA LYS A 35 12.12 7.27 -2.87
C LYS A 35 10.63 6.98 -2.84
N GLY A 36 10.16 6.46 -1.71
CA GLY A 36 8.74 6.18 -1.52
C GLY A 36 7.89 7.43 -1.25
N PRO A 37 6.57 7.24 -1.20
CA PRO A 37 5.67 8.29 -0.79
C PRO A 37 5.94 8.67 0.66
N LYS A 38 5.90 9.97 0.97
CA LYS A 38 5.91 10.45 2.36
C LYS A 38 4.55 10.34 3.03
N HIS A 39 3.49 10.44 2.22
CA HIS A 39 2.11 10.40 2.66
C HIS A 39 1.28 9.57 1.68
N LEU A 40 0.29 8.85 2.21
CA LEU A 40 -0.74 8.17 1.42
C LEU A 40 -2.11 8.57 1.94
N GLN A 41 -3.08 8.70 1.04
CA GLN A 41 -4.45 9.06 1.44
C GLN A 41 -5.12 7.92 2.22
N SER A 42 -5.73 8.22 3.37
CA SER A 42 -6.54 7.25 4.13
C SER A 42 -7.75 6.71 3.35
N SER A 43 -8.13 7.32 2.22
CA SER A 43 -9.15 6.79 1.31
C SER A 43 -8.68 5.66 0.40
N LEU A 44 -7.37 5.37 0.38
CA LEU A 44 -6.78 4.38 -0.51
C LEU A 44 -7.30 2.97 -0.18
N ARG A 45 -7.80 2.27 -1.20
CA ARG A 45 -8.33 0.91 -1.10
C ARG A 45 -7.46 -0.11 -1.81
N VAL A 46 -6.76 0.30 -2.86
CA VAL A 46 -5.90 -0.57 -3.64
C VAL A 46 -4.56 0.13 -3.85
N LEU A 47 -3.50 -0.54 -3.43
CA LEU A 47 -2.12 -0.13 -3.64
C LEU A 47 -1.40 -1.24 -4.42
N GLY A 48 -1.19 -1.01 -5.72
CA GLY A 48 -0.34 -1.80 -6.59
C GLY A 48 0.91 -1.01 -6.93
N TRP A 49 2.09 -1.45 -6.51
CA TRP A 49 3.30 -0.69 -6.79
C TRP A 49 4.50 -1.62 -6.98
N LYS A 50 4.91 -1.78 -8.24
CA LYS A 50 6.10 -2.56 -8.61
C LYS A 50 7.37 -1.82 -8.20
N ASN A 51 8.36 -2.55 -7.68
CA ASN A 51 9.63 -1.96 -7.21
C ASN A 51 9.39 -0.85 -6.16
N TYR A 52 8.52 -1.11 -5.18
CA TYR A 52 8.18 -0.10 -4.18
C TYR A 52 9.45 0.33 -3.42
N PRO A 53 9.84 1.62 -3.47
CA PRO A 53 11.19 2.06 -3.12
C PRO A 53 11.39 2.31 -1.61
N SER A 54 10.49 1.83 -0.75
CA SER A 54 10.58 2.03 0.69
C SER A 54 10.34 0.76 1.47
N GLN A 55 11.00 0.65 2.62
CA GLN A 55 10.91 -0.54 3.48
C GLN A 55 9.55 -0.69 4.16
N SER A 56 8.73 0.36 4.19
CA SER A 56 7.40 0.31 4.82
C SER A 56 6.47 1.34 4.17
N LEU A 57 5.17 1.23 4.46
CA LEU A 57 4.22 2.30 4.17
C LEU A 57 4.48 3.49 5.12
N PRO A 58 4.09 4.72 4.73
CA PRO A 58 4.16 5.89 5.61
C PRO A 58 3.55 5.63 6.98
N THR A 59 4.20 6.12 8.04
CA THR A 59 3.78 5.87 9.43
C THR A 59 2.46 6.55 9.79
N ASP A 60 2.10 7.61 9.06
CA ASP A 60 0.86 8.37 9.20
C ASP A 60 -0.29 7.81 8.34
N PHE A 61 -0.02 6.81 7.50
CA PHE A 61 -1.04 6.18 6.67
C PHE A 61 -1.97 5.31 7.53
N ASP A 62 -3.27 5.63 7.51
CA ASP A 62 -4.32 4.78 8.06
C ASP A 62 -4.71 3.69 7.04
N PRO A 63 -4.34 2.41 7.28
CA PRO A 63 -4.60 1.34 6.33
C PRO A 63 -6.01 0.77 6.44
N THR A 64 -6.88 1.23 7.34
CA THR A 64 -8.18 0.59 7.64
C THR A 64 -9.09 0.38 6.42
N LYS A 65 -8.96 1.21 5.38
CA LYS A 65 -9.73 1.10 4.12
C LYS A 65 -9.00 0.32 3.02
N LEU A 66 -7.74 -0.06 3.24
CA LEU A 66 -6.92 -0.78 2.28
C LEU A 66 -7.43 -2.23 2.17
N VAL A 67 -7.84 -2.61 0.97
CA VAL A 67 -8.37 -3.94 0.65
C VAL A 67 -7.34 -4.79 -0.10
N ILE A 68 -6.51 -4.15 -0.92
CA ILE A 68 -5.48 -4.82 -1.72
C ILE A 68 -4.15 -4.11 -1.53
N LEU A 69 -3.13 -4.89 -1.19
CA LEU A 69 -1.73 -4.49 -1.17
C LEU A 69 -0.94 -5.45 -2.05
N ASN A 70 -0.39 -4.94 -3.16
CA ASN A 70 0.42 -5.72 -4.09
C ASN A 70 1.71 -4.94 -4.40
N LEU A 71 2.84 -5.40 -3.85
CA LEU A 71 4.13 -4.72 -3.99
C LEU A 71 5.17 -5.65 -4.64
N PRO A 72 4.98 -6.08 -5.89
CA PRO A 72 5.89 -7.02 -6.53
C PRO A 72 7.29 -6.42 -6.66
N HIS A 73 8.31 -7.27 -6.51
CA HIS A 73 9.74 -6.89 -6.58
C HIS A 73 10.18 -5.84 -5.53
N SER A 74 9.50 -5.79 -4.39
CA SER A 74 9.87 -4.90 -3.27
C SER A 74 10.61 -5.70 -2.19
N SER A 75 11.86 -6.06 -2.46
CA SER A 75 12.63 -7.02 -1.64
C SER A 75 12.82 -6.60 -0.19
N ASP A 76 12.87 -5.29 0.07
CA ASP A 76 13.17 -4.74 1.40
C ASP A 76 11.90 -4.32 2.16
N PHE A 77 10.72 -4.58 1.60
CA PHE A 77 9.45 -4.17 2.19
C PHE A 77 9.05 -5.07 3.37
N THR A 78 8.70 -4.42 4.48
CA THR A 78 8.22 -5.02 5.72
C THR A 78 6.81 -4.52 6.04
N LEU A 79 5.92 -5.44 6.37
CA LEU A 79 4.57 -5.11 6.83
C LEU A 79 4.60 -4.58 8.26
N ASN A 80 3.96 -3.43 8.49
CA ASN A 80 3.73 -2.93 9.85
C ASN A 80 2.49 -3.58 10.48
N VAL A 81 2.42 -3.57 11.82
CA VAL A 81 1.36 -4.25 12.60
C VAL A 81 -0.05 -3.79 12.22
N ALA A 82 -0.26 -2.51 11.88
CA ALA A 82 -1.57 -1.98 11.51
C ALA A 82 -2.06 -2.53 10.17
N VAL A 83 -1.17 -2.63 9.18
CA VAL A 83 -1.46 -3.23 7.87
C VAL A 83 -1.76 -4.72 8.04
N ILE A 84 -0.97 -5.45 8.84
CA ILE A 84 -1.19 -6.88 9.10
C ILE A 84 -2.59 -7.11 9.68
N LYS A 85 -2.95 -6.39 10.75
CA LYS A 85 -4.28 -6.49 11.38
C LYS A 85 -5.42 -6.20 10.41
N THR A 86 -5.22 -5.21 9.53
CA THR A 86 -6.23 -4.84 8.52
C THR A 86 -6.43 -6.00 7.53
N LEU A 87 -5.35 -6.53 6.96
CA LEU A 87 -5.42 -7.62 5.98
C LEU A 87 -5.96 -8.92 6.60
N GLU A 88 -5.61 -9.21 7.86
CA GLU A 88 -6.19 -10.33 8.62
C GLU A 88 -7.70 -10.17 8.83
N SER A 89 -8.16 -8.98 9.22
CA SER A 89 -9.59 -8.69 9.40
C SER A 89 -10.37 -8.90 8.10
N LEU A 90 -9.82 -8.45 6.98
CA LEU A 90 -10.41 -8.65 5.66
C LEU A 90 -10.43 -10.13 5.25
N ARG A 91 -9.32 -10.84 5.49
CA ARG A 91 -9.26 -12.28 5.21
C ARG A 91 -10.30 -13.05 6.01
N LEU A 92 -10.49 -12.72 7.28
CA LEU A 92 -11.55 -13.32 8.10
C LEU A 92 -12.95 -12.99 7.59
N ALA A 93 -13.21 -11.74 7.19
CA ALA A 93 -14.50 -11.34 6.62
C ALA A 93 -14.82 -12.09 5.31
N LEU A 94 -13.81 -12.39 4.50
CA LEU A 94 -13.96 -13.18 3.27
C LEU A 94 -14.12 -14.68 3.53
N LEU A 95 -13.51 -15.22 4.59
CA LEU A 95 -13.65 -16.63 4.98
C LEU A 95 -14.95 -16.92 5.73
N TYR A 96 -15.48 -15.94 6.46
CA TYR A 96 -16.67 -16.06 7.29
C TYR A 96 -17.65 -14.91 7.03
N PRO A 97 -18.28 -14.85 5.84
CA PRO A 97 -19.12 -13.72 5.43
C PRO A 97 -20.37 -13.49 6.30
N GLU A 98 -20.82 -14.51 7.03
CA GLU A 98 -22.06 -14.50 7.84
C GLU A 98 -21.82 -14.36 9.36
N GLY A 99 -20.61 -13.99 9.81
CA GLY A 99 -20.19 -14.26 11.20
C GLY A 99 -19.65 -13.11 12.06
N TYR A 100 -19.51 -11.88 11.57
CA TYR A 100 -19.06 -10.75 12.42
C TYR A 100 -20.23 -9.93 12.97
N SER A 101 -21.26 -10.61 13.48
CA SER A 101 -22.17 -10.02 14.46
C SER A 101 -21.44 -9.99 15.80
N ARG A 102 -20.83 -8.85 16.12
CA ARG A 102 -20.35 -8.56 17.47
C ARG A 102 -21.49 -8.86 18.45
N GLY A 103 -21.31 -9.89 19.26
CA GLY A 103 -22.09 -10.07 20.47
C GLY A 103 -21.93 -8.82 21.33
N ALA A 104 -22.96 -7.99 21.31
CA ALA A 104 -23.27 -7.05 22.37
C ALA A 104 -24.67 -7.42 22.83
N SER A 105 -24.76 -8.50 23.61
CA SER A 105 -25.90 -8.77 24.46
C SER A 105 -25.58 -8.20 25.83
N THR A 106 -26.43 -7.24 26.24
CA THR A 106 -26.74 -6.73 27.59
C THR A 106 -25.63 -6.07 28.39
#